data_AF-A0A964HJL1-F1
#
_entry.id   AF-A0A964HJL1-F1
#
_cell.length_a   1.000
_cell.length_b   1.000
_cell.length_c   1.000
_cell.angle_alpha   90.00
_cell.angle_beta   90.00
_cell.angle_gamma   90.00
#
_symmetry.space_group_name_H-M   'P 1'
#
loop_
_entity.id
_entity.type
_entity.pdbx_description
1 polymer ?
#
loop_
_entity_poly.entity_id
_entity_poly.type
_entity_poly.pdbx_seq_one_letter_code
_entity_poly.pdbx_strand_id
1 'polypeptide(L)'
;VIDRVNCTYYQKGTCKACEKFCPTGAINFAQEDEIMNVEVGAVLLATGWKLFDARRIPNYGYGRLANVFTSMEFERLSNASGPTGGNIVLRDGKTTPKSVAIVHCVGSRDKHYNNYCSSICCMQSLKFAHLVHEKTGATVYNLYIDIRTPGKAYDEFYQRLIEEGTLFVRGKVAEITDAARNPGEEGKLIVQVEDTLIGKQRRLPVDMVILSAGIEPQSDAKEVAKRFGISCSFDGWFIEKHPKLDPVATMTEGIYLAGCAQGPKDIPASVAQGAAAAARIIGKIQQKEIALEPVRATVNEDQCSGCRICTTMSPFSAIIFHDDRMVTEVNPALCQGCGTCVAACPAGAISGTGFS
;
A
#
# COMPACT_ATOMS: atom_id res chain seq x y z
N VAL A 1 -14.80 -8.97 16.47
CA VAL A 1 -15.30 -9.12 15.08
C VAL A 1 -15.59 -10.59 14.83
N ILE A 2 -16.76 -10.91 14.28
CA ILE A 2 -17.11 -12.26 13.85
C ILE A 2 -17.02 -12.29 12.34
N ASP A 3 -16.15 -13.12 11.79
CA ASP A 3 -16.07 -13.33 10.35
C ASP A 3 -17.27 -14.16 9.88
N ARG A 4 -18.24 -13.50 9.24
CA ARG A 4 -19.48 -14.14 8.77
C ARG A 4 -19.22 -15.27 7.77
N VAL A 5 -18.18 -15.17 6.95
CA VAL A 5 -17.88 -16.16 5.90
C VAL A 5 -17.44 -17.49 6.52
N ASN A 6 -16.68 -17.44 7.61
CA ASN A 6 -16.14 -18.62 8.29
C ASN A 6 -16.94 -19.05 9.54
N CYS A 7 -17.89 -18.24 10.00
CA CYS A 7 -18.66 -18.53 11.20
C CYS A 7 -19.77 -19.57 10.96
N THR A 8 -19.74 -20.67 11.70
CA THR A 8 -20.74 -21.75 11.59
C THR A 8 -22.17 -21.30 11.89
N TYR A 9 -22.37 -20.29 12.75
CA TYR A 9 -23.70 -19.72 12.99
C TYR A 9 -24.32 -19.19 11.70
N TYR A 10 -23.58 -18.36 10.96
CA TYR A 10 -24.09 -17.77 9.71
C TYR A 10 -24.13 -18.77 8.56
N GLN A 11 -23.26 -19.79 8.56
CA GLN A 11 -23.28 -20.84 7.55
C GLN A 11 -24.43 -21.86 7.73
N LYS A 12 -24.74 -22.24 8.98
CA LYS A 12 -25.60 -23.40 9.29
C LYS A 12 -26.70 -23.13 10.32
N GLY A 13 -26.68 -21.99 11.02
CA GLY A 13 -27.67 -21.63 12.04
C GLY A 13 -27.51 -22.32 13.41
N THR A 14 -26.50 -23.16 13.60
CA THR A 14 -26.47 -24.12 14.74
C THR A 14 -25.57 -23.75 15.90
N CYS A 15 -24.46 -23.02 15.69
CA CYS A 15 -23.47 -22.77 16.74
C CYS A 15 -23.65 -21.40 17.39
N LYS A 16 -23.95 -21.37 18.69
CA LYS A 16 -24.01 -20.13 19.52
C LYS A 16 -23.06 -20.18 20.72
N ALA A 17 -21.99 -20.95 20.64
CA ALA A 17 -21.09 -21.20 21.77
C ALA A 17 -20.47 -19.90 22.30
N CYS A 18 -19.95 -19.05 21.41
CA CYS A 18 -19.33 -17.79 21.80
C CYS A 18 -20.27 -16.87 22.59
N GLU A 19 -21.54 -16.76 22.18
CA GLU A 19 -22.59 -16.00 22.89
C GLU A 19 -22.82 -16.55 24.30
N LYS A 20 -22.97 -17.88 24.44
CA LYS A 20 -23.19 -18.54 25.75
C LYS A 20 -22.04 -18.32 26.75
N PHE A 21 -20.80 -18.26 26.26
CA PHE A 21 -19.61 -18.07 27.11
C PHE A 21 -19.20 -16.60 27.24
N CYS A 22 -19.96 -15.65 26.68
CA CYS A 22 -19.65 -14.24 26.75
C CYS A 22 -20.14 -13.64 28.08
N PRO A 23 -19.25 -13.28 29.02
CA PRO A 23 -19.68 -12.75 30.32
C PRO A 23 -20.31 -11.35 30.22
N THR A 24 -20.01 -10.62 29.14
CA THR A 24 -20.50 -9.24 28.92
C THR A 24 -21.78 -9.19 28.10
N GLY A 25 -22.25 -10.31 27.53
CA GLY A 25 -23.40 -10.32 26.63
C GLY A 25 -23.19 -9.50 25.35
N ALA A 26 -21.95 -9.24 24.94
CA ALA A 26 -21.62 -8.32 23.85
C ALA A 26 -21.85 -8.91 22.43
N ILE A 27 -22.12 -10.21 22.31
CA ILE A 27 -22.26 -10.87 21.01
C ILE A 27 -23.68 -10.66 20.49
N ASN A 28 -23.80 -9.94 19.38
CA ASN A 28 -25.06 -9.73 18.68
C ASN A 28 -24.97 -10.27 17.24
N PHE A 29 -25.62 -11.41 17.00
CA PHE A 29 -25.70 -11.99 15.65
C PHE A 29 -26.68 -11.27 14.71
N ALA A 30 -27.55 -10.42 15.24
CA ALA A 30 -28.47 -9.59 14.49
C ALA A 30 -27.92 -8.17 14.25
N GLN A 31 -26.66 -7.90 14.61
CA GLN A 31 -26.04 -6.62 14.30
C GLN A 31 -25.94 -6.44 12.78
N GLU A 32 -26.49 -5.34 12.27
CA GLU A 32 -26.47 -4.98 10.85
C GLU A 32 -25.48 -3.83 10.60
N ASP A 33 -25.14 -3.63 9.33
CA ASP A 33 -24.29 -2.52 8.91
C ASP A 33 -25.08 -1.22 9.01
N GLU A 34 -24.50 -0.21 9.66
CA GLU A 34 -25.09 1.12 9.79
C GLU A 34 -24.43 2.09 8.82
N ILE A 35 -25.24 2.78 8.02
CA ILE A 35 -24.77 3.86 7.16
C ILE A 35 -24.85 5.17 7.92
N MET A 36 -23.69 5.74 8.25
CA MET A 36 -23.58 7.02 8.93
C MET A 36 -23.23 8.13 7.93
N ASN A 37 -23.94 9.24 8.00
CA ASN A 37 -23.59 10.46 7.26
C ASN A 37 -22.78 11.37 8.18
N VAL A 38 -21.56 11.73 7.75
CA VAL A 38 -20.66 12.60 8.52
C VAL A 38 -20.26 13.76 7.63
N GLU A 39 -20.56 14.98 8.08
CA GLU A 39 -20.12 16.20 7.42
C GLU A 39 -18.66 16.50 7.81
N VAL A 40 -17.78 16.60 6.80
CA VAL A 40 -16.35 16.84 6.99
C VAL A 40 -15.85 17.91 6.02
N GLY A 41 -14.94 18.77 6.49
CA GLY A 41 -14.31 19.80 5.66
C GLY A 41 -13.04 19.33 4.93
N ALA A 42 -12.48 18.19 5.34
CA ALA A 42 -11.29 17.61 4.73
C ALA A 42 -11.24 16.09 4.95
N VAL A 43 -10.61 15.37 4.01
CA VAL A 43 -10.39 13.93 4.06
C VAL A 43 -8.91 13.64 3.88
N LEU A 44 -8.33 12.82 4.77
CA LEU A 44 -6.95 12.34 4.66
C LEU A 44 -6.92 10.86 4.28
N LEU A 45 -6.37 10.55 3.11
CA LEU A 45 -6.20 9.19 2.64
C LEU A 45 -4.87 8.61 3.14
N ALA A 46 -4.97 7.67 4.07
CA ALA A 46 -3.84 6.95 4.66
C ALA A 46 -4.04 5.42 4.60
N THR A 47 -4.54 4.92 3.46
CA THR A 47 -4.92 3.51 3.24
C THR A 47 -3.75 2.52 3.15
N GLY A 48 -2.51 3.02 3.18
CA GLY A 48 -1.31 2.21 3.28
C GLY A 48 -0.94 1.51 1.97
N TRP A 49 -0.58 0.23 2.07
CA TRP A 49 0.03 -0.56 1.01
C TRP A 49 -0.29 -2.05 1.19
N LYS A 50 -0.04 -2.85 0.14
CA LYS A 50 -0.09 -4.32 0.20
C LYS A 50 1.25 -4.93 -0.22
N LEU A 51 1.57 -6.12 0.30
CA LEU A 51 2.80 -6.81 -0.06
C LEU A 51 2.73 -7.37 -1.48
N PHE A 52 3.84 -7.26 -2.21
CA PHE A 52 4.02 -7.95 -3.48
C PHE A 52 3.83 -9.46 -3.32
N ASP A 53 3.06 -10.06 -4.22
CA ASP A 53 2.87 -11.51 -4.25
C ASP A 53 4.08 -12.22 -4.86
N ALA A 54 4.95 -12.76 -4.00
CA ALA A 54 6.16 -13.48 -4.40
C ALA A 54 5.88 -14.74 -5.25
N ARG A 55 4.64 -15.26 -5.29
CA ARG A 55 4.27 -16.39 -6.18
C ARG A 55 4.37 -16.01 -7.66
N ARG A 56 4.32 -14.71 -7.97
CA ARG A 56 4.52 -14.17 -9.32
C ARG A 56 5.94 -14.39 -9.84
N ILE A 57 6.90 -14.75 -8.99
CA ILE A 57 8.28 -15.10 -9.35
C ILE A 57 8.52 -16.60 -9.04
N PRO A 58 8.16 -17.51 -9.96
CA PRO A 58 8.24 -18.95 -9.70
C PRO A 58 9.65 -19.45 -9.34
N ASN A 59 10.67 -18.80 -9.90
CA ASN A 59 12.08 -19.15 -9.68
C ASN A 59 12.52 -18.97 -8.22
N TYR A 60 11.77 -18.22 -7.40
CA TYR A 60 12.07 -18.08 -5.97
C TYR A 60 11.38 -19.12 -5.10
N GLY A 61 10.55 -19.99 -5.68
CA GLY A 61 9.98 -21.16 -5.01
C GLY A 61 8.98 -20.84 -3.89
N TYR A 62 8.55 -19.60 -3.72
CA TYR A 62 7.55 -19.24 -2.70
C TYR A 62 6.21 -19.95 -2.96
N GLY A 63 5.68 -20.63 -1.95
CA GLY A 63 4.50 -21.50 -2.04
C GLY A 63 4.77 -22.92 -2.52
N ARG A 64 5.95 -23.21 -3.10
CA ARG A 64 6.40 -24.56 -3.50
C ARG A 64 7.40 -25.15 -2.51
N LEU A 65 8.36 -24.34 -2.06
CA LEU A 65 9.42 -24.71 -1.13
C LEU A 65 9.02 -24.27 0.29
N ALA A 66 8.97 -25.22 1.22
CA ALA A 66 8.37 -25.01 2.55
C ALA A 66 9.03 -23.88 3.36
N ASN A 67 10.36 -23.80 3.31
CA ASN A 67 11.18 -22.87 4.13
C ASN A 67 11.52 -21.56 3.41
N VAL A 68 10.78 -21.21 2.36
CA VAL A 68 10.80 -19.89 1.74
C VAL A 68 9.68 -19.05 2.33
N PHE A 69 10.05 -17.97 3.02
CA PHE A 69 9.15 -17.04 3.69
C PHE A 69 9.19 -15.67 3.03
N THR A 70 8.08 -14.95 3.03
CA THR A 70 8.06 -13.52 2.75
C THR A 70 8.54 -12.71 3.95
N SER A 71 8.93 -11.45 3.70
CA SER A 71 9.29 -10.51 4.76
C SER A 71 8.20 -10.36 5.82
N MET A 72 6.93 -10.29 5.43
CA MET A 72 5.83 -10.15 6.38
C MET A 72 5.55 -11.43 7.19
N GLU A 73 5.72 -12.62 6.61
CA GLU A 73 5.67 -13.86 7.38
C GLU A 73 6.80 -13.88 8.42
N PHE A 74 8.01 -13.47 8.05
CA PHE A 74 9.14 -13.40 8.97
C PHE A 74 8.96 -12.34 10.07
N GLU A 75 8.35 -11.19 9.79
CA GLU A 75 7.92 -10.25 10.84
C GLU A 75 7.01 -10.93 11.86
N ARG A 76 6.04 -11.74 11.40
CA ARG A 76 5.12 -12.45 12.31
C ARG A 76 5.84 -13.53 13.10
N LEU A 77 6.80 -14.25 12.51
CA LEU A 77 7.62 -15.24 13.21
C LEU A 77 8.50 -14.59 14.30
N SER A 78 9.14 -13.47 13.98
CA SER A 78 10.05 -12.80 14.91
C SER A 78 9.34 -12.01 16.02
N ASN A 79 8.05 -11.72 15.85
CA ASN A 79 7.25 -10.99 16.83
C ASN A 79 6.91 -11.85 18.07
N ALA A 80 7.13 -11.31 19.27
CA ALA A 80 6.86 -12.00 20.55
C ALA A 80 5.39 -12.40 20.74
N SER A 81 4.45 -11.59 20.22
CA SER A 81 3.01 -11.89 20.17
C SER A 81 2.60 -12.52 18.82
N GLY A 82 3.56 -13.04 18.08
CA GLY A 82 3.38 -13.79 16.85
C GLY A 82 2.95 -15.24 17.10
N PRO A 83 2.58 -15.98 16.04
CA PRO A 83 2.14 -17.37 16.15
C PRO A 83 3.20 -18.32 16.71
N THR A 84 4.48 -17.95 16.66
CA THR A 84 5.60 -18.74 17.20
C THR A 84 6.18 -18.17 18.50
N GLY A 85 5.51 -17.20 19.12
CA GLY A 85 5.99 -16.57 20.36
C GLY A 85 7.31 -15.81 20.20
N GLY A 86 7.65 -15.38 18.98
CA GLY A 86 8.90 -14.70 18.66
C GLY A 86 10.08 -15.61 18.35
N ASN A 87 9.85 -16.93 18.28
CA ASN A 87 10.87 -17.90 17.88
C ASN A 87 10.97 -17.97 16.34
N ILE A 88 12.21 -17.85 15.85
CA ILE A 88 12.52 -18.04 14.44
C ILE A 88 12.71 -19.54 14.20
N VAL A 89 11.72 -20.15 13.52
CA VAL A 89 11.67 -21.57 13.24
C VAL A 89 11.34 -21.82 11.76
N LEU A 90 11.72 -22.99 11.25
CA LEU A 90 11.33 -23.49 9.94
C LEU A 90 9.82 -23.75 9.89
N ARG A 91 9.30 -24.13 8.71
CA ARG A 91 7.85 -24.31 8.49
C ARG A 91 7.25 -25.46 9.32
N ASP A 92 8.09 -26.32 9.90
CA ASP A 92 7.70 -27.35 10.87
C ASP A 92 7.30 -26.80 12.25
N GLY A 93 7.54 -25.51 12.50
CA GLY A 93 7.20 -24.82 13.74
C GLY A 93 8.13 -25.14 14.92
N LYS A 94 9.21 -25.89 14.71
CA LYS A 94 10.09 -26.38 15.79
C LYS A 94 11.57 -26.16 15.52
N THR A 95 12.02 -26.38 14.29
CA THR A 95 13.45 -26.41 13.98
C THR A 95 13.98 -24.99 13.82
N THR A 96 15.02 -24.62 14.58
CA THR A 96 15.72 -23.35 14.43
C THR A 96 16.67 -23.39 13.23
N PRO A 97 16.62 -22.44 12.27
CA PRO A 97 17.55 -22.42 11.14
C PRO A 97 18.97 -22.14 11.62
N LYS A 98 19.96 -22.80 11.02
CA LYS A 98 21.40 -22.54 11.25
C LYS A 98 22.01 -21.66 10.15
N SER A 99 21.32 -21.54 9.03
CA SER A 99 21.71 -20.74 7.87
C SER A 99 20.50 -20.10 7.21
N VAL A 100 20.57 -18.80 6.94
CA VAL A 100 19.46 -17.99 6.40
C VAL A 100 19.96 -17.14 5.24
N ALA A 101 19.25 -17.15 4.11
CA ALA A 101 19.47 -16.19 3.04
C ALA A 101 18.32 -15.17 2.96
N ILE A 102 18.66 -13.89 2.84
CA ILE A 102 17.73 -12.79 2.67
C ILE A 102 17.89 -12.23 1.27
N VAL A 103 16.82 -12.33 0.47
CA VAL A 103 16.80 -11.92 -0.95
C VAL A 103 16.19 -10.54 -1.06
N HIS A 104 16.96 -9.57 -1.54
CA HIS A 104 16.50 -8.20 -1.72
C HIS A 104 15.74 -8.03 -3.04
N CYS A 105 15.01 -6.91 -3.15
CA CYS A 105 14.36 -6.47 -4.39
C CYS A 105 13.38 -7.50 -4.99
N VAL A 106 12.72 -8.32 -4.16
CA VAL A 106 11.75 -9.29 -4.65
C VAL A 106 10.49 -8.55 -5.11
N GLY A 107 10.24 -8.52 -6.42
CA GLY A 107 9.12 -7.76 -7.00
C GLY A 107 9.32 -6.24 -6.99
N SER A 108 10.56 -5.75 -6.91
CA SER A 108 10.91 -4.33 -7.03
C SER A 108 12.17 -4.17 -7.86
N ARG A 109 12.31 -3.03 -8.54
CA ARG A 109 13.40 -2.78 -9.50
C ARG A 109 13.50 -3.91 -10.54
N ASP A 110 12.33 -4.35 -11.02
CA ASP A 110 12.18 -5.44 -11.96
C ASP A 110 11.21 -5.03 -13.08
N LYS A 111 11.69 -5.02 -14.33
CA LYS A 111 10.91 -4.63 -15.51
C LYS A 111 9.72 -5.55 -15.78
N HIS A 112 9.75 -6.78 -15.29
CA HIS A 112 8.63 -7.72 -15.44
C HIS A 112 7.54 -7.51 -14.38
N TYR A 113 7.84 -6.77 -13.31
CA TYR A 113 6.92 -6.51 -12.21
C TYR A 113 6.84 -5.01 -11.92
N ASN A 114 7.58 -4.52 -10.92
CA ASN A 114 7.57 -3.12 -10.51
C ASN A 114 8.94 -2.48 -10.78
N ASN A 115 8.94 -1.42 -11.60
CA ASN A 115 10.16 -0.69 -11.97
C ASN A 115 10.73 0.18 -10.83
N TYR A 116 9.91 0.50 -9.83
CA TYR A 116 10.30 1.34 -8.70
C TYR A 116 11.01 0.56 -7.58
N CYS A 117 11.65 1.32 -6.70
CA CYS A 117 12.21 0.80 -5.45
C CYS A 117 11.15 0.88 -4.35
N SER A 118 11.03 -0.17 -3.53
CA SER A 118 10.11 -0.19 -2.39
C SER A 118 10.62 0.55 -1.16
N SER A 119 11.77 1.23 -1.24
CA SER A 119 12.40 2.09 -0.21
C SER A 119 12.80 1.42 1.12
N ILE A 120 12.02 0.45 1.62
CA ILE A 120 12.16 -0.14 2.96
C ILE A 120 12.90 -1.48 2.96
N CYS A 121 12.91 -2.20 1.83
CA CYS A 121 13.31 -3.61 1.80
C CYS A 121 14.78 -3.83 2.21
N CYS A 122 15.69 -2.89 1.91
CA CYS A 122 17.08 -2.98 2.36
C CYS A 122 17.18 -2.89 3.89
N MET A 123 16.58 -1.86 4.49
CA MET A 123 16.58 -1.69 5.95
C MET A 123 15.86 -2.81 6.68
N GLN A 124 14.74 -3.29 6.14
CA GLN A 124 14.03 -4.43 6.68
C GLN A 124 14.90 -5.69 6.65
N SER A 125 15.63 -5.92 5.57
CA SER A 125 16.54 -7.07 5.45
C SER A 125 17.70 -7.00 6.46
N LEU A 126 18.27 -5.81 6.68
CA LEU A 126 19.29 -5.59 7.71
C LEU A 126 18.74 -5.85 9.12
N LYS A 127 17.51 -5.38 9.39
CA LYS A 127 16.82 -5.66 10.65
C LYS A 127 16.61 -7.16 10.85
N PHE A 128 16.21 -7.88 9.81
CA PHE A 128 16.03 -9.33 9.88
C PHE A 128 17.35 -10.05 10.10
N ALA A 129 18.43 -9.64 9.45
CA ALA A 129 19.74 -10.20 9.72
C ALA A 129 20.13 -10.05 11.20
N HIS A 130 19.91 -8.87 11.77
CA HIS A 130 20.18 -8.60 13.19
C HIS A 130 19.37 -9.54 14.10
N LEU A 131 18.06 -9.65 13.83
CA LEU A 131 17.16 -10.51 14.62
C LEU A 131 17.51 -12.00 14.49
N VAL A 132 17.98 -12.45 13.32
CA VAL A 132 18.44 -13.82 13.13
C VAL A 132 19.73 -14.06 13.94
N HIS A 133 20.70 -13.15 13.88
CA HIS A 133 21.92 -13.24 14.69
C HIS A 133 21.60 -13.32 16.18
N GLU A 134 20.79 -12.39 16.68
CA GLU A 134 20.44 -12.29 18.09
C GLU A 134 19.70 -13.53 18.60
N LYS A 135 18.74 -14.05 17.83
CA LYS A 135 17.82 -15.10 18.30
C LYS A 135 18.27 -16.53 17.99
N THR A 136 19.07 -16.73 16.94
CA THR A 136 19.42 -18.08 16.48
C THR A 136 20.92 -18.31 16.34
N GLY A 137 21.74 -17.26 16.27
CA GLY A 137 23.17 -17.37 15.97
C GLY A 137 23.46 -17.98 14.59
N ALA A 138 22.49 -17.95 13.67
CA ALA A 138 22.64 -18.54 12.35
C ALA A 138 23.56 -17.72 11.44
N THR A 139 24.19 -18.38 10.47
CA THR A 139 24.89 -17.67 9.39
C THR A 139 23.88 -16.98 8.47
N VAL A 140 24.02 -15.66 8.29
CA VAL A 140 23.10 -14.87 7.47
C VAL A 140 23.77 -14.39 6.19
N TYR A 141 23.12 -14.61 5.06
CA TYR A 141 23.51 -14.10 3.74
C TYR A 141 22.52 -13.01 3.28
N ASN A 142 23.00 -11.81 2.99
CA ASN A 142 22.21 -10.76 2.33
C ASN A 142 22.56 -10.70 0.84
N LEU A 143 21.58 -11.00 -0.01
CA LEU A 143 21.73 -11.08 -1.47
C LEU A 143 21.10 -9.83 -2.09
N TYR A 144 21.94 -8.92 -2.59
CA TYR A 144 21.51 -7.55 -2.93
C TYR A 144 22.09 -7.05 -4.26
N ILE A 145 21.46 -6.02 -4.84
CA ILE A 145 22.01 -5.28 -5.99
C ILE A 145 22.75 -4.03 -5.50
N ASP A 146 22.04 -3.20 -4.73
CA ASP A 146 22.57 -2.03 -4.02
C ASP A 146 21.97 -2.00 -2.61
N ILE A 147 22.77 -1.65 -1.60
CA ILE A 147 22.26 -1.36 -0.25
C ILE A 147 21.81 0.10 -0.24
N ARG A 148 20.52 0.31 0.08
CA ARG A 148 19.92 1.65 0.15
C ARG A 148 19.56 1.99 1.60
N THR A 149 20.41 2.79 2.23
CA THR A 149 20.35 3.22 3.63
C THR A 149 20.19 4.76 3.73
N PRO A 150 19.12 5.37 3.17
CA PRO A 150 19.06 6.83 2.98
C PRO A 150 18.72 7.63 4.25
N GLY A 151 18.31 6.99 5.34
CA GLY A 151 17.88 7.63 6.58
C GLY A 151 19.04 7.94 7.52
N LYS A 152 18.77 8.78 8.53
CA LYS A 152 19.73 9.02 9.63
C LYS A 152 20.04 7.71 10.35
N ALA A 153 21.32 7.43 10.61
CA ALA A 153 21.79 6.22 11.27
C ALA A 153 21.59 4.91 10.48
N TYR A 154 21.13 4.97 9.22
CA TYR A 154 20.86 3.75 8.44
C TYR A 154 22.15 3.11 7.92
N ASP A 155 23.15 3.91 7.56
CA ASP A 155 24.45 3.40 7.12
C ASP A 155 25.23 2.81 8.30
N GLU A 156 25.20 3.48 9.45
CA GLU A 156 25.79 3.00 10.69
C GLU A 156 25.18 1.66 11.12
N PHE A 157 23.87 1.47 10.92
CA PHE A 157 23.23 0.18 11.13
C PHE A 157 23.73 -0.88 10.13
N TYR A 158 23.91 -0.52 8.86
CA TYR A 158 24.52 -1.42 7.88
C TYR A 158 25.96 -1.84 8.28
N GLN A 159 26.81 -0.90 8.71
CA GLN A 159 28.16 -1.20 9.20
C GLN A 159 28.14 -2.15 10.40
N ARG A 160 27.25 -1.90 11.36
CA ARG A 160 27.05 -2.80 12.51
C ARG A 160 26.73 -4.23 12.08
N LEU A 161 25.91 -4.42 11.04
CA LEU A 161 25.56 -5.77 10.56
C LEU A 161 26.76 -6.50 9.93
N ILE A 162 27.72 -5.75 9.36
CA ILE A 162 29.00 -6.32 8.90
C ILE A 162 29.81 -6.81 10.11
N GLU A 163 29.88 -6.01 11.18
CA GLU A 163 30.58 -6.37 12.43
C GLU A 163 29.92 -7.56 13.15
N GLU A 164 28.60 -7.69 13.07
CA GLU A 164 27.85 -8.84 13.59
C GLU A 164 28.07 -10.13 12.75
N GLY A 165 28.82 -10.06 11.64
CA GLY A 165 29.17 -11.22 10.83
C GLY A 165 28.18 -11.57 9.73
N THR A 166 27.32 -10.63 9.32
CA THR A 166 26.44 -10.82 8.15
C THR A 166 27.25 -10.87 6.87
N LEU A 167 27.00 -11.87 6.03
CA LEU A 167 27.68 -12.05 4.76
C LEU A 167 26.89 -11.37 3.63
N PHE A 168 27.48 -10.32 3.06
CA PHE A 168 26.88 -9.59 1.94
C PHE A 168 27.38 -10.14 0.61
N VAL A 169 26.45 -10.53 -0.27
CA VAL A 169 26.75 -11.02 -1.62
C VAL A 169 26.05 -10.10 -2.61
N ARG A 170 26.83 -9.38 -3.41
CA ARG A 170 26.30 -8.48 -4.41
C ARG A 170 25.93 -9.27 -5.67
N GLY A 171 24.65 -9.60 -5.79
CA GLY A 171 24.09 -10.31 -6.92
C GLY A 171 22.58 -10.44 -6.81
N LYS A 172 21.89 -10.33 -7.95
CA LYS A 172 20.46 -10.65 -8.03
C LYS A 172 20.32 -12.17 -8.09
N VAL A 173 19.52 -12.75 -7.19
CA VAL A 173 19.27 -14.19 -7.16
C VAL A 173 18.58 -14.62 -8.46
N ALA A 174 19.11 -15.66 -9.09
CA ALA A 174 18.55 -16.25 -10.29
C ALA A 174 17.45 -17.25 -9.96
N GLU A 175 17.71 -18.15 -9.00
CA GLU A 175 16.81 -19.25 -8.65
C GLU A 175 17.04 -19.71 -7.20
N ILE A 176 15.95 -20.20 -6.57
CA ILE A 176 15.98 -20.98 -5.33
C ILE A 176 15.40 -22.36 -5.63
N THR A 177 16.16 -23.40 -5.29
CA THR A 177 15.81 -24.80 -5.55
C THR A 177 16.18 -25.68 -4.36
N ASP A 178 15.59 -26.87 -4.25
CA ASP A 178 15.95 -27.95 -3.32
C ASP A 178 16.76 -29.06 -3.99
N ALA A 179 17.13 -28.88 -5.27
CA ALA A 179 17.95 -29.82 -6.02
C ALA A 179 19.44 -29.77 -5.59
N ALA A 180 19.81 -30.69 -4.71
CA ALA A 180 21.18 -30.91 -4.26
C ALA A 180 22.07 -31.48 -5.38
N ARG A 181 23.29 -30.94 -5.54
CA ARG A 181 24.34 -31.44 -6.44
C ARG A 181 25.46 -32.16 -5.69
N ASN A 182 25.63 -31.85 -4.41
CA ASN A 182 26.71 -32.36 -3.57
C ASN A 182 26.13 -32.77 -2.20
N PRO A 183 26.80 -33.64 -1.42
CA PRO A 183 26.29 -34.09 -0.12
C PRO A 183 26.01 -32.96 0.89
N GLY A 184 26.75 -31.83 0.81
CA GLY A 184 26.52 -30.67 1.67
C GLY A 184 25.27 -29.83 1.34
N GLU A 185 24.57 -30.16 0.24
CA GLU A 185 23.35 -29.50 -0.21
C GLU A 185 22.08 -30.29 0.14
N GLU A 186 22.21 -31.54 0.60
CA GLU A 186 21.07 -32.42 0.88
C GLU A 186 20.18 -31.87 2.00
N GLY A 187 18.87 -31.80 1.75
CA GLY A 187 17.88 -31.31 2.71
C GLY A 187 17.85 -29.79 2.90
N LYS A 188 18.58 -29.02 2.09
CA LYS A 188 18.66 -27.55 2.18
C LYS A 188 18.04 -26.85 0.96
N LEU A 189 17.73 -25.57 1.13
CA LEU A 189 17.42 -24.67 0.03
C LEU A 189 18.72 -24.16 -0.58
N ILE A 190 18.83 -24.20 -1.90
CA ILE A 190 20.02 -23.77 -2.64
C ILE A 190 19.70 -22.47 -3.36
N VAL A 191 20.34 -21.39 -2.90
CA VAL A 191 20.21 -20.09 -3.54
C VAL A 191 21.31 -19.91 -4.58
N GLN A 192 20.91 -19.74 -5.84
CA GLN A 192 21.80 -19.57 -6.97
C GLN A 192 21.90 -18.08 -7.32
N VAL A 193 23.12 -17.55 -7.24
CA VAL A 193 23.39 -16.12 -7.43
C VAL A 193 24.75 -15.93 -8.09
N GLU A 194 24.85 -14.96 -9.00
CA GLU A 194 26.13 -14.48 -9.49
C GLU A 194 26.68 -13.44 -8.51
N ASP A 195 27.82 -13.74 -7.87
CA ASP A 195 28.54 -12.78 -7.05
C ASP A 195 29.36 -11.86 -7.96
N THR A 196 28.80 -10.67 -8.18
CA THR A 196 29.35 -9.68 -9.12
C THR A 196 30.68 -9.08 -8.67
N LEU A 197 31.03 -9.18 -7.38
CA LEU A 197 32.29 -8.64 -6.88
C LEU A 197 33.47 -9.57 -7.18
N ILE A 198 33.23 -10.87 -7.32
CA ILE A 198 34.26 -11.86 -7.63
C ILE A 198 34.07 -12.51 -9.01
N GLY A 199 33.00 -12.18 -9.72
CA GLY A 199 32.68 -12.70 -11.05
C GLY A 199 32.43 -14.22 -11.07
N LYS A 200 31.82 -14.78 -10.01
CA LYS A 200 31.58 -16.22 -9.89
C LYS A 200 30.13 -16.52 -9.56
N GLN A 201 29.60 -17.58 -10.17
CA GLN A 201 28.33 -18.16 -9.74
C GLN A 201 28.52 -18.91 -8.42
N ARG A 202 27.64 -18.63 -7.46
CA ARG A 202 27.61 -19.26 -6.14
C ARG A 202 26.31 -20.05 -5.97
N ARG A 203 26.45 -21.22 -5.35
CA ARG A 203 25.34 -22.02 -4.81
C ARG A 203 25.46 -21.97 -3.30
N LEU A 204 24.47 -21.37 -2.64
CA LEU A 204 24.47 -21.17 -1.19
C LEU A 204 23.42 -22.10 -0.55
N PRO A 205 23.84 -23.21 0.08
CA PRO A 205 22.92 -24.08 0.81
C PRO A 205 22.53 -23.45 2.15
N VAL A 206 21.23 -23.18 2.33
CA VAL A 206 20.64 -22.56 3.52
C VAL A 206 19.41 -23.30 4.01
N ASP A 207 19.08 -23.17 5.29
CA ASP A 207 17.91 -23.83 5.88
C ASP A 207 16.62 -23.02 5.64
N MET A 208 16.75 -21.69 5.59
CA MET A 208 15.65 -20.75 5.42
C MET A 208 15.99 -19.68 4.38
N VAL A 209 15.01 -19.29 3.56
CA VAL A 209 15.10 -18.11 2.71
C VAL A 209 14.01 -17.10 3.08
N ILE A 210 14.39 -15.83 3.22
CA ILE A 210 13.50 -14.70 3.47
C ILE A 210 13.48 -13.84 2.20
N LEU A 211 12.31 -13.69 1.60
CA LEU A 211 12.08 -12.85 0.43
C LEU A 211 11.65 -11.46 0.89
N SER A 212 12.53 -10.47 0.74
CA SER A 212 12.21 -9.06 1.00
C SER A 212 11.37 -8.50 -0.13
N ALA A 213 10.09 -8.88 -0.10
CA ALA A 213 9.06 -8.53 -1.06
C ALA A 213 8.78 -7.03 -1.04
N GLY A 214 8.60 -6.47 -2.24
CA GLY A 214 8.25 -5.09 -2.44
C GLY A 214 6.86 -4.74 -1.91
N ILE A 215 6.57 -3.45 -1.90
CA ILE A 215 5.26 -2.92 -1.53
C ILE A 215 4.56 -2.40 -2.77
N GLU A 216 3.26 -2.67 -2.87
CA GLU A 216 2.37 -2.26 -3.95
C GLU A 216 1.23 -1.42 -3.39
N PRO A 217 0.56 -0.59 -4.21
CA PRO A 217 -0.67 0.09 -3.80
C PRO A 217 -1.73 -0.92 -3.36
N GLN A 218 -2.64 -0.50 -2.47
CA GLN A 218 -3.79 -1.33 -2.11
C GLN A 218 -4.57 -1.78 -3.36
N SER A 219 -5.18 -2.96 -3.27
CA SER A 219 -5.93 -3.53 -4.41
C SER A 219 -7.12 -2.66 -4.82
N ASP A 220 -7.71 -1.93 -3.88
CA ASP A 220 -8.83 -1.02 -4.07
C ASP A 220 -8.41 0.44 -4.32
N ALA A 221 -7.11 0.73 -4.45
CA ALA A 221 -6.60 2.11 -4.57
C ALA A 221 -7.28 2.89 -5.72
N LYS A 222 -7.50 2.26 -6.87
CA LYS A 222 -8.19 2.90 -8.01
C LYS A 222 -9.66 3.19 -7.74
N GLU A 223 -10.34 2.34 -6.98
CA GLU A 223 -11.73 2.55 -6.59
C GLU A 223 -11.85 3.67 -5.56
N VAL A 224 -10.94 3.70 -4.59
CA VAL A 224 -10.81 4.80 -3.63
C VAL A 224 -10.52 6.11 -4.36
N ALA A 225 -9.57 6.11 -5.30
CA ALA A 225 -9.27 7.27 -6.12
C ALA A 225 -10.50 7.81 -6.85
N LYS A 226 -11.29 6.93 -7.48
CA LYS A 226 -12.53 7.29 -8.15
C LYS A 226 -13.56 7.88 -7.19
N ARG A 227 -13.73 7.30 -6.00
CA ARG A 227 -14.69 7.79 -4.98
C ARG A 227 -14.35 9.19 -4.47
N PHE A 228 -13.06 9.49 -4.32
CA PHE A 228 -12.58 10.80 -3.84
C PHE A 228 -12.20 11.76 -4.97
N GLY A 229 -12.40 11.38 -6.23
CA GLY A 229 -12.11 12.21 -7.39
C GLY A 229 -10.64 12.57 -7.55
N ILE A 230 -9.71 11.69 -7.16
CA ILE A 230 -8.26 11.90 -7.29
C ILE A 230 -7.65 10.95 -8.33
N SER A 231 -6.41 11.22 -8.71
CA SER A 231 -5.67 10.43 -9.71
C SER A 231 -4.67 9.48 -9.07
N CYS A 232 -4.38 8.38 -9.78
CA CYS A 232 -3.27 7.48 -9.47
C CYS A 232 -2.16 7.61 -10.51
N SER A 233 -0.92 7.37 -10.07
CA SER A 233 0.25 7.27 -10.94
C SER A 233 0.16 6.02 -11.83
N PHE A 234 1.08 5.90 -12.79
CA PHE A 234 1.19 4.71 -13.62
C PHE A 234 1.34 3.43 -12.80
N ASP A 235 2.08 3.51 -11.69
CA ASP A 235 2.31 2.41 -10.76
C ASP A 235 1.13 2.18 -9.78
N GLY A 236 0.09 3.01 -9.82
CA GLY A 236 -1.14 2.87 -9.04
C GLY A 236 -1.16 3.58 -7.67
N TRP A 237 -0.13 4.36 -7.34
CA TRP A 237 -0.08 5.17 -6.11
C TRP A 237 -0.92 6.45 -6.25
N PHE A 238 -1.45 7.01 -5.16
CA PHE A 238 -2.13 8.30 -5.24
C PHE A 238 -1.15 9.43 -5.62
N ILE A 239 -1.59 10.34 -6.49
CA ILE A 239 -0.79 11.47 -6.97
C ILE A 239 -0.94 12.66 -6.04
N GLU A 240 0.18 13.17 -5.53
CA GLU A 240 0.25 14.47 -4.86
C GLU A 240 0.11 15.64 -5.85
N LYS A 241 -0.32 16.79 -5.36
CA LYS A 241 -0.50 18.02 -6.15
C LYS A 241 0.81 18.46 -6.80
N HIS A 242 1.91 18.44 -6.04
CA HIS A 242 3.24 18.70 -6.57
C HIS A 242 4.32 18.03 -5.70
N PRO A 243 5.27 17.26 -6.28
CA PRO A 243 6.24 16.45 -5.52
C PRO A 243 7.07 17.21 -4.47
N LYS A 244 7.32 18.51 -4.72
CA LYS A 244 8.09 19.40 -3.83
C LYS A 244 7.27 20.45 -3.09
N LEU A 245 6.42 21.19 -3.80
CA LEU A 245 5.69 22.34 -3.27
C LEU A 245 4.49 21.95 -2.39
N ASP A 246 3.80 20.85 -2.70
CA ASP A 246 2.65 20.39 -1.92
C ASP A 246 2.52 18.85 -2.00
N PRO A 247 3.40 18.12 -1.29
CA PRO A 247 3.51 16.66 -1.38
C PRO A 247 2.45 15.90 -0.58
N VAL A 248 1.54 16.62 0.09
CA VAL A 248 0.49 16.04 0.94
C VAL A 248 -0.92 16.39 0.49
N ALA A 249 -1.10 17.41 -0.35
CA ALA A 249 -2.38 17.70 -0.99
C ALA A 249 -2.53 16.93 -2.30
N THR A 250 -3.76 16.82 -2.78
CA THR A 250 -4.06 16.34 -4.13
C THR A 250 -4.53 17.49 -5.02
N MET A 251 -4.81 17.20 -6.30
CA MET A 251 -5.45 18.16 -7.20
C MET A 251 -6.88 18.51 -6.78
N THR A 252 -7.51 17.64 -5.98
CA THR A 252 -8.87 17.82 -5.48
C THR A 252 -8.82 18.49 -4.13
N GLU A 253 -9.36 19.71 -4.05
CA GLU A 253 -9.40 20.49 -2.82
C GLU A 253 -10.15 19.72 -1.72
N GLY A 254 -9.64 19.79 -0.49
CA GLY A 254 -10.17 19.05 0.65
C GLY A 254 -9.69 17.59 0.75
N ILE A 255 -9.02 17.03 -0.27
CA ILE A 255 -8.49 15.66 -0.24
C ILE A 255 -6.96 15.66 -0.12
N TYR A 256 -6.44 14.94 0.87
CA TYR A 256 -5.03 14.89 1.25
C TYR A 256 -4.52 13.46 1.34
N LEU A 257 -3.19 13.30 1.34
CA LEU A 257 -2.50 12.01 1.36
C LEU A 257 -1.54 11.91 2.54
N ALA A 258 -1.42 10.73 3.14
CA ALA A 258 -0.36 10.41 4.10
C ALA A 258 0.09 8.95 4.03
N GLY A 259 1.36 8.73 4.35
CA GLY A 259 1.94 7.40 4.47
C GLY A 259 2.12 6.70 3.11
N CYS A 260 2.17 5.38 3.14
CA CYS A 260 2.45 4.60 1.94
C CYS A 260 1.38 4.68 0.86
N ALA A 261 0.19 5.24 1.13
CA ALA A 261 -0.84 5.42 0.11
C ALA A 261 -0.36 6.28 -1.08
N GLN A 262 0.56 7.22 -0.82
CA GLN A 262 1.20 8.06 -1.84
C GLN A 262 2.44 7.41 -2.49
N GLY A 263 3.01 6.37 -1.88
CA GLY A 263 4.18 5.68 -2.42
C GLY A 263 5.11 5.10 -1.37
N PRO A 264 6.10 4.27 -1.77
CA PRO A 264 6.94 3.52 -0.85
C PRO A 264 7.79 4.38 0.08
N LYS A 265 7.60 4.22 1.39
CA LYS A 265 8.33 4.95 2.44
C LYS A 265 8.37 4.19 3.77
N ASP A 266 9.27 4.60 4.65
CA ASP A 266 9.40 4.01 5.99
C ASP A 266 8.46 4.66 7.01
N ILE A 267 8.51 4.17 8.25
CA ILE A 267 7.66 4.64 9.34
C ILE A 267 7.94 6.13 9.66
N PRO A 268 9.20 6.58 9.88
CA PRO A 268 9.47 7.99 10.14
C PRO A 268 8.94 8.93 9.05
N ALA A 269 9.15 8.59 7.77
CA ALA A 269 8.63 9.39 6.66
C ALA A 269 7.09 9.39 6.62
N SER A 270 6.45 8.26 6.93
CA SER A 270 4.98 8.16 7.01
C SER A 270 4.41 9.02 8.14
N VAL A 271 5.04 8.99 9.31
CA VAL A 271 4.64 9.81 10.47
C VAL A 271 4.81 11.29 10.17
N ALA A 272 5.96 11.68 9.59
CA ALA A 272 6.20 13.06 9.18
C ALA A 272 5.17 13.55 8.16
N GLN A 273 4.81 12.71 7.18
CA GLN A 273 3.79 13.05 6.18
C GLN A 273 2.39 13.19 6.81
N GLY A 274 2.04 12.35 7.78
CA GLY A 274 0.80 12.47 8.55
C GLY A 274 0.72 13.81 9.31
N ALA A 275 1.81 14.21 9.97
CA ALA A 275 1.89 15.50 10.65
C ALA A 275 1.80 16.68 9.66
N ALA A 276 2.48 16.59 8.51
CA ALA A 276 2.43 17.61 7.46
C ALA A 276 1.01 17.76 6.87
N ALA A 277 0.33 16.64 6.60
CA ALA A 277 -1.05 16.65 6.12
C ALA A 277 -2.01 17.25 7.15
N ALA A 278 -1.87 16.91 8.42
CA ALA A 278 -2.67 17.49 9.50
C ALA A 278 -2.47 19.01 9.60
N ALA A 279 -1.23 19.49 9.55
CA ALA A 279 -0.92 20.93 9.55
C ALA A 279 -1.52 21.64 8.33
N ARG A 280 -1.45 21.02 7.14
CA ARG A 280 -2.03 21.55 5.90
C ARG A 280 -3.55 21.66 5.99
N ILE A 281 -4.21 20.64 6.54
CA ILE A 281 -5.67 20.59 6.76
C ILE A 281 -6.10 21.67 7.76
N ILE A 282 -5.45 21.74 8.92
CA ILE A 282 -5.77 22.72 9.96
C ILE A 282 -5.63 24.15 9.41
N GLY A 283 -4.56 24.42 8.65
CA GLY A 283 -4.36 25.72 8.03
C GLY A 283 -5.47 26.13 7.06
N LYS A 284 -6.18 25.17 6.45
CA LYS A 284 -7.36 25.43 5.60
C LYS A 284 -8.64 25.56 6.41
N ILE A 285 -8.89 24.66 7.36
CA ILE A 285 -10.08 24.70 8.22
C ILE A 285 -10.14 26.03 9.01
N GLN A 286 -8.99 26.52 9.50
CA GLN A 286 -8.94 27.78 10.26
C GLN A 286 -9.29 29.02 9.43
N GLN A 287 -9.18 28.97 8.10
CA GLN A 287 -9.57 30.09 7.24
C GLN A 287 -11.07 30.35 7.26
N LYS A 288 -11.89 29.35 7.65
CA LYS A 288 -13.38 29.33 7.66
C LYS A 288 -14.04 29.50 6.29
N GLU A 289 -13.45 30.33 5.44
CA GLU A 289 -13.89 30.62 4.09
C GLU A 289 -12.74 30.35 3.12
N ILE A 290 -13.06 29.80 1.95
CA ILE A 290 -12.08 29.46 0.92
C ILE A 290 -12.55 30.11 -0.38
N ALA A 291 -11.65 30.85 -1.02
CA ALA A 291 -11.89 31.34 -2.37
C ALA A 291 -11.90 30.16 -3.35
N LEU A 292 -13.01 30.01 -4.07
CA LEU A 292 -13.13 29.03 -5.15
C LEU A 292 -12.62 29.64 -6.45
N GLU A 293 -12.02 28.82 -7.32
CA GLU A 293 -11.68 29.27 -8.67
C GLU A 293 -12.95 29.72 -9.40
N PRO A 294 -12.94 30.89 -10.07
CA PRO A 294 -14.12 31.43 -10.74
C PRO A 294 -14.46 30.68 -12.03
N VAL A 295 -13.60 29.76 -12.47
CA VAL A 295 -13.75 28.91 -13.64
C VAL A 295 -14.86 27.88 -13.37
N ARG A 296 -16.10 28.32 -13.59
CA ARG A 296 -17.34 27.59 -13.27
C ARG A 296 -18.33 27.73 -14.41
N ALA A 297 -19.21 26.76 -14.54
CA ALA A 297 -20.32 26.83 -15.48
C ALA A 297 -21.47 27.65 -14.87
N THR A 298 -22.13 28.46 -15.69
CA THR A 298 -23.34 29.21 -15.35
C THR A 298 -24.40 28.97 -16.41
N VAL A 299 -25.67 28.87 -16.01
CA VAL A 299 -26.79 28.69 -16.92
C VAL A 299 -27.50 30.02 -17.09
N ASN A 300 -27.77 30.41 -18.34
CA ASN A 300 -28.70 31.48 -18.67
C ASN A 300 -30.13 30.90 -18.65
N GLU A 301 -30.90 31.23 -17.63
CA GLU A 301 -32.26 30.73 -17.44
C GLU A 301 -33.18 31.09 -18.64
N ASP A 302 -33.02 32.27 -19.24
CA ASP A 302 -33.84 32.73 -20.37
C ASP A 302 -33.64 31.93 -21.65
N GLN A 303 -32.49 31.24 -21.78
CA GLN A 303 -32.15 30.41 -22.94
C GLN A 303 -32.27 28.91 -22.64
N CYS A 304 -32.46 28.54 -21.37
CA CYS A 304 -32.52 27.16 -20.94
C CYS A 304 -33.86 26.53 -21.36
N SER A 305 -33.80 25.45 -22.14
CA SER A 305 -34.99 24.70 -22.56
C SER A 305 -35.46 23.63 -21.57
N GLY A 306 -34.76 23.47 -20.44
CA GLY A 306 -35.10 22.47 -19.43
C GLY A 306 -34.87 21.00 -19.84
N CYS A 307 -34.10 20.73 -20.89
CA CYS A 307 -33.93 19.39 -21.47
C CYS A 307 -33.19 18.36 -20.59
N ARG A 308 -32.60 18.78 -19.46
CA ARG A 308 -31.90 17.93 -18.46
C ARG A 308 -30.67 17.16 -18.98
N ILE A 309 -30.19 17.39 -20.20
CA ILE A 309 -28.97 16.72 -20.71
C ILE A 309 -27.75 17.03 -19.82
N CYS A 310 -27.63 18.27 -19.35
CA CYS A 310 -26.50 18.68 -18.53
C CYS A 310 -26.47 18.00 -17.15
N THR A 311 -27.61 17.61 -16.57
CA THR A 311 -27.65 17.00 -15.22
C THR A 311 -26.92 15.66 -15.20
N THR A 312 -27.04 14.85 -16.26
CA THR A 312 -26.35 13.56 -16.37
C THR A 312 -24.88 13.68 -16.75
N MET A 313 -24.47 14.84 -17.27
CA MET A 313 -23.09 15.07 -17.73
C MET A 313 -22.15 15.53 -16.61
N SER A 314 -22.68 16.01 -15.48
CA SER A 314 -21.85 16.49 -14.36
C SER A 314 -21.38 15.32 -13.48
N PRO A 315 -20.08 14.99 -13.46
CA PRO A 315 -19.58 13.89 -12.63
C PRO A 315 -19.61 14.22 -11.13
N PHE A 316 -19.82 15.49 -10.78
CA PHE A 316 -19.85 15.99 -9.40
C PHE A 316 -21.27 16.28 -8.90
N SER A 317 -22.31 15.88 -9.67
CA SER A 317 -23.71 16.20 -9.37
C SER A 317 -23.96 17.69 -9.11
N ALA A 318 -23.18 18.55 -9.77
CA ALA A 318 -23.20 19.99 -9.54
C ALA A 318 -24.38 20.72 -10.19
N ILE A 319 -25.26 20.03 -10.92
CA ILE A 319 -26.32 20.65 -11.71
C ILE A 319 -27.66 20.11 -11.22
N ILE A 320 -28.51 21.03 -10.77
CA ILE A 320 -29.82 20.77 -10.20
C ILE A 320 -30.87 21.20 -11.22
N PHE A 321 -31.93 20.42 -11.37
CA PHE A 321 -33.09 20.82 -12.15
C PHE A 321 -34.18 21.36 -11.24
N HIS A 322 -34.75 22.50 -11.60
CA HIS A 322 -35.85 23.16 -10.89
C HIS A 322 -37.16 22.91 -11.64
N ASP A 323 -38.00 22.02 -11.13
CA ASP A 323 -39.26 21.63 -11.78
C ASP A 323 -40.30 22.76 -11.85
N ASP A 324 -40.25 23.73 -10.93
CA ASP A 324 -41.13 24.89 -10.88
C ASP A 324 -40.85 25.89 -12.01
N ARG A 325 -39.57 26.10 -12.33
CA ARG A 325 -39.11 27.06 -13.35
C ARG A 325 -38.76 26.41 -14.69
N MET A 326 -38.69 25.08 -14.73
CA MET A 326 -38.24 24.29 -15.90
C MET A 326 -36.83 24.65 -16.40
N VAL A 327 -35.94 25.06 -15.49
CA VAL A 327 -34.54 25.41 -15.78
C VAL A 327 -33.56 24.58 -14.96
N THR A 328 -32.30 24.53 -15.39
CA THR A 328 -31.20 23.94 -14.62
C THR A 328 -30.34 25.01 -13.99
N GLU A 329 -29.91 24.79 -12.74
CA GLU A 329 -28.97 25.65 -12.02
C GLU A 329 -27.67 24.88 -11.74
N VAL A 330 -26.53 25.57 -11.90
CA VAL A 330 -25.24 25.02 -11.50
C VAL A 330 -24.91 25.48 -10.09
N ASN A 331 -24.69 24.56 -9.17
CA ASN A 331 -24.12 24.86 -7.86
C ASN A 331 -22.62 25.19 -8.02
N PRO A 332 -22.21 26.47 -7.80
CA PRO A 332 -20.83 26.89 -8.03
C PRO A 332 -19.83 26.24 -7.06
N ALA A 333 -20.29 25.77 -5.89
CA ALA A 333 -19.46 25.09 -4.91
C ALA A 333 -19.09 23.65 -5.35
N LEU A 334 -19.95 23.00 -6.13
CA LEU A 334 -19.74 21.63 -6.60
C LEU A 334 -19.11 21.57 -8.01
N CYS A 335 -19.30 22.62 -8.81
CA CYS A 335 -18.76 22.66 -10.16
C CYS A 335 -17.22 22.74 -10.15
N GLN A 336 -16.54 21.84 -10.87
CA GLN A 336 -15.08 21.84 -10.99
C GLN A 336 -14.58 22.50 -12.29
N GLY A 337 -15.47 23.15 -13.05
CA GLY A 337 -15.07 23.87 -14.26
C GLY A 337 -14.57 22.99 -15.42
N CYS A 338 -15.01 21.72 -15.52
CA CYS A 338 -14.56 20.82 -16.58
C CYS A 338 -15.13 21.14 -17.99
N GLY A 339 -16.20 21.94 -18.06
CA GLY A 339 -16.82 22.37 -19.33
C GLY A 339 -17.63 21.33 -20.09
N THR A 340 -17.79 20.10 -19.57
CA THR A 340 -18.57 19.04 -20.26
C THR A 340 -20.02 19.46 -20.51
N CYS A 341 -20.67 20.11 -19.54
CA CYS A 341 -22.04 20.60 -19.69
C CYS A 341 -22.15 21.79 -20.65
N VAL A 342 -21.13 22.65 -20.72
CA VAL A 342 -21.04 23.78 -21.66
C VAL A 342 -21.05 23.26 -23.09
N ALA A 343 -20.12 22.34 -23.40
CA ALA A 343 -20.02 21.73 -24.73
C ALA A 343 -21.25 20.89 -25.13
N ALA A 344 -21.95 20.30 -24.16
CA ALA A 344 -23.09 19.42 -24.41
C ALA A 344 -24.43 20.15 -24.51
N CYS A 345 -24.51 21.45 -24.17
CA CYS A 345 -25.79 22.16 -24.14
C CYS A 345 -26.29 22.43 -25.58
N PRO A 346 -27.39 21.81 -26.04
CA PRO A 346 -27.88 22.02 -27.40
C PRO A 346 -28.46 23.43 -27.61
N ALA A 347 -28.92 24.06 -26.52
CA ALA A 347 -29.47 25.41 -26.54
C ALA A 347 -28.40 26.50 -26.46
N GLY A 348 -27.13 26.15 -26.23
CA GLY A 348 -26.07 27.13 -25.96
C GLY A 348 -26.28 27.95 -24.67
N ALA A 349 -27.17 27.49 -23.79
CA ALA A 349 -27.60 28.22 -22.60
C ALA A 349 -26.62 28.13 -21.42
N ILE A 350 -25.52 27.38 -21.54
CA ILE A 350 -24.52 27.20 -20.48
C ILE A 350 -23.21 27.81 -20.95
N SER A 351 -22.61 28.67 -20.13
CA SER A 351 -21.31 29.28 -20.39
C SER A 351 -20.32 28.93 -19.28
N GLY A 352 -19.04 28.77 -19.62
CA GLY A 352 -17.95 28.61 -18.66
C GLY A 352 -17.16 29.91 -18.49
N THR A 353 -16.86 30.31 -17.26
CA THR A 353 -15.95 31.44 -17.03
C THR A 353 -14.55 31.08 -17.53
N GLY A 354 -14.09 31.73 -18.61
CA GLY A 354 -12.77 31.49 -19.20
C GLY A 354 -12.72 30.44 -20.31
N PHE A 355 -13.84 29.77 -20.61
CA PHE A 355 -14.03 28.94 -21.80
C PHE A 355 -15.52 28.92 -22.15
N SER A 356 -15.89 29.48 -23.31
CA SER A 356 -17.28 29.59 -23.77
C SER A 356 -17.57 28.65 -24.91
#